data_AF-A0A875S1I0-F1
#
_entry.id   AF-A0A875S1I0-F1
#
_cell.length_a   1.000
_cell.length_b   1.000
_cell.length_c   1.000
_cell.angle_alpha   90.00
_cell.angle_beta   90.00
_cell.angle_gamma   90.00
#
_symmetry.space_group_name_H-M   'P 1'
#
loop_
_entity.id
_entity.type
_entity.pdbx_description
1 polymer ?
#
loop_
_entity_poly.entity_id
_entity_poly.type
_entity_poly.pdbx_seq_one_letter_code
_entity_poly.pdbx_strand_id
1 'polypeptide(L)'
;MVKQAFNDDDFKSKAKEAYQSFGSGGNKNDSNSGNSNSYGNDETYGTSLNDKERATNNDSYSNRNDNSYGGSLNDNERTNNNDSYSTRNDNSYGTSLNDKERANNNESYSTRNDNSYGNESNDNERTNNNDSYSTRNDNSYGNESNDNERTNNNDSYSTRNDNSYGSSSNDNARSNNNDSYSTRNDNSYGNESNDNARSSNNDSYSNRNDNTYGSNMNDSARSNNNDSYSNRNDNTYGSNMNDSARSNNNDSYSNRND
;
A
#
# COMPACT_ATOMS: atom_id res chain seq x y z
N MET A 1 30.62 -29.84 -15.84
CA MET A 1 29.66 -28.98 -15.10
C MET A 1 30.26 -27.58 -15.06
N VAL A 2 29.72 -26.66 -15.85
CA VAL A 2 30.12 -25.25 -15.83
C VAL A 2 29.41 -24.63 -14.63
N LYS A 3 30.16 -24.31 -13.56
CA LYS A 3 29.71 -23.35 -12.55
C LYS A 3 30.06 -21.97 -13.09
N GLN A 4 29.06 -21.28 -13.61
CA GLN A 4 29.18 -19.87 -13.96
C GLN A 4 29.25 -19.11 -12.64
N ALA A 5 30.47 -18.74 -12.24
CA ALA A 5 30.68 -17.88 -11.09
C ALA A 5 30.21 -16.48 -11.49
N PHE A 6 29.15 -15.99 -10.85
CA PHE A 6 28.82 -14.58 -10.85
C PHE A 6 29.99 -13.87 -10.15
N ASN A 7 30.81 -13.15 -10.91
CA ASN A 7 31.98 -12.46 -10.39
C ASN A 7 31.52 -11.21 -9.61
N ASP A 8 31.82 -11.17 -8.31
CA ASP A 8 31.59 -10.03 -7.40
C ASP A 8 32.16 -8.70 -7.93
N ASP A 9 33.14 -8.77 -8.84
CA ASP A 9 33.77 -7.60 -9.45
C ASP A 9 32.86 -6.93 -10.50
N ASP A 10 31.96 -7.67 -11.16
CA ASP A 10 30.96 -7.10 -12.07
C ASP A 10 29.87 -6.35 -11.27
N PHE A 11 29.53 -6.88 -10.08
CA PHE A 11 28.60 -6.25 -9.14
C PHE A 11 29.18 -4.95 -8.55
N LYS A 12 30.44 -4.95 -8.14
CA LYS A 12 31.13 -3.75 -7.63
C LYS A 12 31.40 -2.71 -8.71
N SER A 13 31.66 -3.14 -9.95
CA SER A 13 31.87 -2.23 -11.08
C SER A 13 30.59 -1.45 -11.42
N LYS A 14 29.45 -2.14 -11.51
CA LYS A 14 28.14 -1.51 -11.75
C LYS A 14 27.71 -0.61 -10.60
N ALA A 15 27.96 -1.01 -9.35
CA ALA A 15 27.74 -0.14 -8.19
C ALA A 15 28.61 1.13 -8.21
N LYS A 16 29.84 1.07 -8.74
CA LYS A 16 30.75 2.22 -8.80
C LYS A 16 30.41 3.20 -9.92
N GLU A 17 29.84 2.72 -11.03
CA GLU A 17 29.30 3.58 -12.09
C GLU A 17 27.99 4.26 -11.67
N ALA A 18 27.15 3.58 -10.86
CA ALA A 18 25.95 4.15 -10.25
C ALA A 18 26.23 5.32 -9.28
N TYR A 19 27.37 5.30 -8.56
CA TYR A 19 27.77 6.39 -7.64
C TYR A 19 28.03 7.74 -8.33
N GLN A 20 28.19 7.79 -9.65
CA GLN A 20 28.46 9.03 -10.39
C GLN A 20 27.19 9.66 -10.97
N SER A 21 26.05 8.97 -10.91
CA SER A 21 24.75 9.45 -11.38
C SER A 21 23.89 9.93 -10.21
N PHE A 22 24.29 11.02 -9.56
CA PHE A 22 23.39 11.75 -8.67
C PHE A 22 22.30 12.40 -9.52
N GLY A 23 21.18 11.69 -9.69
CA GLY A 23 19.95 12.26 -10.24
C GLY A 23 19.53 13.46 -9.39
N SER A 24 19.42 14.62 -10.01
CA SER A 24 18.99 15.86 -9.38
C SER A 24 17.50 15.78 -9.02
N GLY A 25 17.18 15.21 -7.86
CA GLY A 25 15.87 15.34 -7.22
C GLY A 25 15.65 16.79 -6.79
N GLY A 26 15.01 17.58 -7.64
CA GLY A 26 14.73 18.99 -7.37
C GLY A 26 13.60 19.13 -6.35
N ASN A 27 13.92 19.62 -5.16
CA ASN A 27 12.95 20.08 -4.17
C ASN A 27 12.21 21.32 -4.71
N LYS A 28 10.93 21.19 -5.07
CA LYS A 28 10.10 22.32 -5.54
C LYS A 28 8.95 22.55 -4.56
N ASN A 29 9.08 23.60 -3.76
CA ASN A 29 7.95 24.20 -3.03
C ASN A 29 7.10 25.01 -4.02
N ASP A 30 6.40 24.37 -4.94
CA ASP A 30 5.52 25.07 -5.88
C ASP A 30 4.09 25.09 -5.34
N SER A 31 3.66 26.24 -4.80
CA SER A 31 2.25 26.50 -4.51
C SER A 31 1.50 26.69 -5.84
N ASN A 32 1.25 25.61 -6.58
CA ASN A 32 0.63 25.68 -7.90
C ASN A 32 -0.85 25.28 -7.81
N SER A 33 -1.72 26.13 -8.36
CA SER A 33 -3.17 25.91 -8.35
C SER A 33 -3.55 24.99 -9.51
N GLY A 34 -3.84 23.71 -9.24
CA GLY A 34 -4.37 22.76 -10.21
C GLY A 34 -3.30 22.26 -11.17
N ASN A 35 -2.55 21.22 -10.78
CA ASN A 35 -1.53 20.62 -11.63
C ASN A 35 -1.42 19.12 -11.39
N SER A 36 -1.36 18.32 -12.46
CA SER A 36 -0.94 16.92 -12.35
C SER A 36 0.59 16.87 -12.27
N ASN A 37 1.15 16.58 -11.10
CA ASN A 37 2.59 16.43 -10.93
C ASN A 37 2.94 14.94 -11.07
N SER A 38 3.75 14.60 -12.09
CA SER A 38 4.28 13.24 -12.23
C SER A 38 5.79 13.28 -12.08
N TYR A 39 6.27 12.56 -11.07
CA TYR A 39 7.68 12.38 -10.77
C TYR A 39 8.08 10.96 -11.16
N GLY A 40 9.30 10.77 -11.67
CA GLY A 40 9.73 9.44 -12.03
C GLY A 40 11.24 9.35 -12.21
N ASN A 41 11.77 8.19 -11.81
CA ASN A 41 13.18 7.88 -11.86
C ASN A 41 13.35 6.57 -12.63
N ASP A 42 13.55 6.68 -13.94
CA ASP A 42 13.86 5.53 -14.80
C ASP A 42 15.34 5.16 -14.61
N GLU A 43 15.63 3.87 -14.38
CA GLU A 43 17.00 3.32 -14.33
C GLU A 43 17.92 3.95 -13.27
N THR A 44 17.35 4.38 -12.13
CA THR A 44 18.11 5.07 -11.08
C THR A 44 18.61 4.17 -9.97
N TYR A 45 19.72 4.57 -9.35
CA TYR A 45 20.26 3.95 -8.14
C TYR A 45 20.26 4.97 -6.99
N GLY A 46 19.48 4.73 -5.93
CA GLY A 46 19.56 5.48 -4.68
C GLY A 46 18.97 6.90 -4.71
N THR A 47 17.81 7.10 -5.33
CA THR A 47 17.12 8.41 -5.35
C THR A 47 16.32 8.64 -4.07
N SER A 48 16.52 9.77 -3.40
CA SER A 48 15.61 10.21 -2.33
C SER A 48 14.95 11.53 -2.72
N LEU A 49 13.62 11.54 -2.79
CA LEU A 49 12.82 12.76 -2.95
C LEU A 49 12.04 12.99 -1.66
N ASN A 50 11.84 14.26 -1.33
CA ASN A 50 10.99 14.66 -0.22
C ASN A 50 10.19 15.86 -0.68
N ASP A 51 8.91 15.66 -0.97
CA ASP A 51 8.04 16.73 -1.40
C ASP A 51 7.15 17.19 -0.25
N LYS A 52 6.94 18.52 -0.24
CA LYS A 52 6.14 19.22 0.76
C LYS A 52 5.38 20.32 0.07
N GLU A 53 4.17 20.04 -0.34
CA GLU A 53 3.29 21.00 -0.95
C GLU A 53 2.12 21.34 -0.02
N ARG A 54 1.34 22.30 -0.48
CA ARG A 54 0.15 22.77 0.22
C ARG A 54 -0.84 23.22 -0.83
N ALA A 55 -1.56 22.26 -1.38
CA ALA A 55 -2.49 22.48 -2.46
C ALA A 55 -3.82 23.09 -1.98
N THR A 56 -4.49 23.80 -2.89
CA THR A 56 -5.84 24.34 -2.67
C THR A 56 -6.84 23.88 -3.72
N ASN A 57 -6.46 22.98 -4.64
CA ASN A 57 -7.24 22.49 -5.78
C ASN A 57 -7.23 20.96 -5.82
N ASN A 58 -8.01 20.35 -6.72
CA ASN A 58 -7.95 18.92 -7.01
C ASN A 58 -6.68 18.63 -7.83
N ASP A 59 -5.73 17.95 -7.24
CA ASP A 59 -4.45 17.62 -7.82
C ASP A 59 -4.31 16.10 -7.98
N SER A 60 -3.46 15.69 -8.93
CA SER A 60 -3.15 14.28 -9.14
C SER A 60 -1.66 14.11 -9.22
N TYR A 61 -1.16 13.28 -8.32
CA TYR A 61 0.26 13.01 -8.15
C TYR A 61 0.57 11.58 -8.59
N SER A 62 1.62 11.41 -9.38
CA SER A 62 2.03 10.09 -9.82
C SER A 62 3.53 9.91 -9.79
N ASN A 63 4.00 9.01 -8.93
CA ASN A 63 5.40 8.61 -8.83
C ASN A 63 5.65 7.30 -9.57
N ARG A 64 6.67 7.26 -10.45
CA ARG A 64 7.04 6.08 -11.23
C ARG A 64 8.51 5.73 -11.09
N ASN A 65 8.80 4.54 -10.58
CA ASN A 65 10.16 4.01 -10.49
C ASN A 65 10.27 2.74 -11.32
N ASP A 66 10.73 2.89 -12.56
CA ASP A 66 10.89 1.79 -13.50
C ASP A 66 12.37 1.36 -13.51
N ASN A 67 12.63 0.08 -13.23
CA ASN A 67 13.98 -0.52 -13.16
C ASN A 67 14.92 0.20 -12.17
N SER A 68 14.38 0.64 -11.03
CA SER A 68 15.12 1.39 -10.00
C SER A 68 15.71 0.49 -8.91
N TYR A 69 16.87 0.86 -8.38
CA TYR A 69 17.57 0.16 -7.30
C TYR A 69 17.83 1.09 -6.12
N GLY A 70 17.03 0.92 -5.07
CA GLY A 70 17.07 1.75 -3.88
C GLY A 70 16.44 3.11 -4.17
N GLY A 71 15.54 3.51 -3.28
CA GLY A 71 14.98 4.86 -3.32
C GLY A 71 14.07 5.12 -2.14
N SER A 72 13.92 6.38 -1.77
CA SER A 72 12.99 6.79 -0.72
C SER A 72 12.23 8.03 -1.16
N LEU A 73 10.91 7.93 -1.25
CA LEU A 73 10.02 9.07 -1.43
C LEU A 73 9.34 9.32 -0.10
N ASN A 74 9.33 10.58 0.34
CA ASN A 74 8.57 10.97 1.51
C ASN A 74 7.78 12.23 1.19
N ASP A 75 6.48 12.08 0.97
CA ASP A 75 5.63 13.20 0.61
C ASP A 75 4.83 13.64 1.84
N ASN A 76 4.75 14.95 2.07
CA ASN A 76 3.99 15.50 3.19
C ASN A 76 3.12 16.66 2.73
N GLU A 77 1.83 16.37 2.58
CA GLU A 77 0.91 17.28 1.94
C GLU A 77 -0.16 17.82 2.90
N ARG A 78 -0.75 18.94 2.50
CA ARG A 78 -1.94 19.43 3.18
C ARG A 78 -2.83 20.14 2.19
N THR A 79 -3.93 19.50 1.85
CA THR A 79 -4.83 19.99 0.81
C THR A 79 -6.19 20.38 1.40
N ASN A 80 -7.00 21.05 0.58
CA ASN A 80 -8.37 21.40 0.96
C ASN A 80 -9.42 20.76 0.04
N ASN A 81 -9.02 19.90 -0.89
CA ASN A 81 -9.83 19.45 -2.03
C ASN A 81 -9.65 17.95 -2.31
N ASN A 82 -10.19 17.44 -3.43
CA ASN A 82 -10.14 16.02 -3.75
C ASN A 82 -8.89 15.68 -4.54
N ASP A 83 -8.04 14.81 -4.01
CA ASP A 83 -6.74 14.49 -4.60
C ASP A 83 -6.57 13.00 -4.87
N SER A 84 -5.69 12.67 -5.81
CA SER A 84 -5.36 11.27 -6.11
C SER A 84 -3.87 11.09 -6.28
N TYR A 85 -3.33 10.13 -5.53
CA TYR A 85 -1.93 9.79 -5.48
C TYR A 85 -1.75 8.38 -6.00
N SER A 86 -0.76 8.21 -6.86
CA SER A 86 -0.44 6.91 -7.42
C SER A 86 1.06 6.70 -7.43
N THR A 87 1.51 5.61 -6.81
CA THR A 87 2.90 5.19 -6.94
C THR A 87 2.97 3.87 -7.68
N ARG A 88 3.90 3.80 -8.64
CA ARG A 88 4.15 2.61 -9.42
C ARG A 88 5.63 2.29 -9.45
N ASN A 89 5.94 1.07 -9.07
CA ASN A 89 7.27 0.50 -9.02
C ASN A 89 7.28 -0.72 -9.94
N ASP A 90 7.92 -0.61 -11.10
CA ASP A 90 8.01 -1.70 -12.06
C ASP A 90 9.47 -2.19 -12.12
N ASN A 91 9.71 -3.46 -11.80
CA ASN A 91 11.04 -4.05 -11.66
C ASN A 91 11.95 -3.27 -10.70
N SER A 92 11.42 -2.74 -9.60
CA SER A 92 12.20 -1.98 -8.62
C SER A 92 12.72 -2.86 -7.49
N TYR A 93 13.79 -2.43 -6.84
CA TYR A 93 14.43 -3.14 -5.73
C TYR A 93 14.66 -2.18 -4.57
N GLY A 94 14.04 -2.42 -3.41
CA GLY A 94 14.32 -1.68 -2.18
C GLY A 94 13.85 -0.23 -2.20
N THR A 95 12.67 0.05 -2.77
CA THR A 95 12.08 1.39 -2.72
C THR A 95 11.16 1.54 -1.52
N SER A 96 11.29 2.64 -0.79
CA SER A 96 10.44 3.00 0.34
C SER A 96 9.64 4.26 0.01
N LEU A 97 8.36 4.26 0.35
CA LEU A 97 7.43 5.37 0.18
C LEU A 97 6.82 5.67 1.54
N ASN A 98 6.82 6.94 1.94
CA ASN A 98 6.16 7.36 3.17
C ASN A 98 5.35 8.62 2.91
N ASP A 99 4.05 8.46 2.77
CA ASP A 99 3.16 9.58 2.49
C ASP A 99 2.40 9.95 3.78
N LYS A 100 2.25 11.26 3.97
CA LYS A 100 1.56 11.83 5.12
C LYS A 100 0.82 13.08 4.74
N GLU A 101 -0.49 13.04 4.77
CA GLU A 101 -1.29 14.19 4.41
C GLU A 101 -2.46 14.44 5.33
N ARG A 102 -3.22 15.43 4.89
CA ARG A 102 -4.35 15.99 5.60
C ARG A 102 -5.18 16.81 4.62
N ALA A 103 -6.17 16.21 3.98
CA ALA A 103 -7.20 16.96 3.28
C ALA A 103 -8.39 17.36 4.18
N ASN A 104 -9.20 18.24 3.61
CA ASN A 104 -10.55 18.48 4.09
C ASN A 104 -11.62 17.75 3.26
N ASN A 105 -11.27 17.12 2.13
CA ASN A 105 -12.22 16.41 1.27
C ASN A 105 -11.80 14.93 1.04
N ASN A 106 -12.04 14.35 -0.15
CA ASN A 106 -11.81 12.93 -0.43
C ASN A 106 -10.44 12.70 -1.06
N GLU A 107 -9.73 11.67 -0.63
CA GLU A 107 -8.45 11.27 -1.20
C GLU A 107 -8.50 9.85 -1.78
N SER A 108 -7.61 9.57 -2.73
CA SER A 108 -7.42 8.21 -3.24
C SER A 108 -5.95 7.92 -3.44
N TYR A 109 -5.48 6.86 -2.80
CA TYR A 109 -4.11 6.38 -2.88
C TYR A 109 -4.08 5.03 -3.59
N SER A 110 -3.11 4.87 -4.48
CA SER A 110 -2.85 3.58 -5.08
C SER A 110 -1.36 3.31 -5.19
N THR A 111 -0.91 2.21 -4.61
CA THR A 111 0.46 1.73 -4.75
C THR A 111 0.48 0.47 -5.58
N ARG A 112 1.34 0.43 -6.59
CA ARG A 112 1.52 -0.73 -7.46
C ARG A 112 2.97 -1.13 -7.54
N ASN A 113 3.25 -2.38 -7.21
CA ASN A 113 4.55 -3.01 -7.35
C ASN A 113 4.43 -4.18 -8.32
N ASP A 114 5.01 -4.05 -9.51
CA ASP A 114 5.06 -5.12 -10.51
C ASP A 114 6.49 -5.66 -10.60
N ASN A 115 6.70 -6.97 -10.42
CA ASN A 115 8.00 -7.64 -10.41
C ASN A 115 9.03 -6.98 -9.47
N SER A 116 8.61 -6.47 -8.32
CA SER A 116 9.47 -5.69 -7.45
C SER A 116 9.86 -6.44 -6.18
N TYR A 117 10.95 -5.99 -5.53
CA TYR A 117 11.60 -6.71 -4.45
C TYR A 117 11.91 -5.80 -3.26
N GLY A 118 11.34 -6.11 -2.10
CA GLY A 118 11.68 -5.43 -0.84
C GLY A 118 11.18 -3.99 -0.79
N ASN A 119 10.01 -3.71 -1.37
CA ASN A 119 9.45 -2.37 -1.35
C ASN A 119 8.56 -2.16 -0.13
N GLU A 120 8.56 -0.93 0.37
CA GLU A 120 7.75 -0.52 1.52
C GLU A 120 6.91 0.69 1.15
N SER A 121 5.62 0.67 1.50
CA SER A 121 4.71 1.82 1.39
C SER A 121 4.09 2.07 2.75
N ASN A 122 4.16 3.31 3.24
CA ASN A 122 3.57 3.68 4.52
C ASN A 122 2.78 4.98 4.36
N ASP A 123 1.46 4.88 4.37
CA ASP A 123 0.57 6.03 4.16
C ASP A 123 -0.12 6.38 5.49
N ASN A 124 -0.20 7.67 5.83
CA ASN A 124 -0.87 8.10 7.06
C ASN A 124 -1.69 9.37 6.83
N GLU A 125 -2.99 9.19 6.64
CA GLU A 125 -3.87 10.31 6.30
C GLU A 125 -4.84 10.71 7.41
N ARG A 126 -5.32 11.93 7.22
CA ARG A 126 -6.35 12.51 8.07
C ARG A 126 -7.24 13.43 7.29
N THR A 127 -8.37 12.90 6.85
CA THR A 127 -9.35 13.67 6.10
C THR A 127 -10.61 13.98 6.90
N ASN A 128 -11.48 14.79 6.31
CA ASN A 128 -12.84 14.99 6.84
C ASN A 128 -13.90 14.23 6.04
N ASN A 129 -13.58 13.62 4.89
CA ASN A 129 -14.57 12.93 4.07
C ASN A 129 -14.22 11.45 3.84
N ASN A 130 -14.31 10.96 2.60
CA ASN A 130 -14.16 9.55 2.24
C ASN A 130 -12.84 9.31 1.53
N ASP A 131 -12.13 8.25 1.92
CA ASP A 131 -10.87 7.91 1.29
C ASP A 131 -10.84 6.47 0.78
N SER A 132 -9.96 6.22 -0.20
CA SER A 132 -9.70 4.87 -0.68
C SER A 132 -8.23 4.60 -0.90
N TYR A 133 -7.78 3.48 -0.36
CA TYR A 133 -6.41 2.98 -0.47
C TYR A 133 -6.43 1.67 -1.25
N SER A 134 -5.49 1.53 -2.18
CA SER A 134 -5.32 0.26 -2.86
C SER A 134 -3.85 -0.05 -3.10
N THR A 135 -3.42 -1.17 -2.53
CA THR A 135 -2.09 -1.71 -2.79
C THR A 135 -2.18 -2.94 -3.68
N ARG A 136 -1.34 -2.98 -4.70
CA ARG A 136 -1.23 -4.11 -5.62
C ARG A 136 0.21 -4.56 -5.78
N ASN A 137 0.47 -5.83 -5.48
CA ASN A 137 1.76 -6.47 -5.67
C ASN A 137 1.60 -7.64 -6.65
N ASP A 138 2.08 -7.47 -7.88
CA ASP A 138 2.08 -8.52 -8.90
C ASP A 138 3.50 -9.07 -9.08
N ASN A 139 3.68 -10.40 -8.95
CA ASN A 139 4.97 -11.10 -9.03
C ASN A 139 6.07 -10.51 -8.13
N SER A 140 5.71 -10.05 -6.94
CA SER A 140 6.62 -9.30 -6.08
C SER A 140 7.07 -10.07 -4.84
N TYR A 141 8.19 -9.66 -4.25
CA TYR A 141 8.84 -10.39 -3.16
C TYR A 141 9.17 -9.47 -1.99
N GLY A 142 8.66 -9.79 -0.80
CA GLY A 142 9.00 -9.08 0.44
C GLY A 142 8.49 -7.64 0.49
N ASN A 143 7.33 -7.37 -0.10
CA ASN A 143 6.75 -6.03 -0.08
C ASN A 143 5.87 -5.81 1.15
N GLU A 144 5.89 -4.60 1.69
CA GLU A 144 5.10 -4.20 2.85
C GLU A 144 4.27 -2.95 2.53
N SER A 145 3.00 -2.94 2.96
CA SER A 145 2.11 -1.78 2.94
C SER A 145 1.57 -1.56 4.34
N ASN A 146 1.64 -0.33 4.85
CA ASN A 146 1.05 0.05 6.12
C ASN A 146 0.27 1.34 5.97
N ASP A 147 -1.05 1.26 6.07
CA ASP A 147 -1.93 2.41 5.87
C ASP A 147 -2.64 2.76 7.19
N ASN A 148 -2.55 4.01 7.65
CA ASN A 148 -3.19 4.44 8.89
C ASN A 148 -4.04 5.69 8.69
N GLU A 149 -5.34 5.55 8.91
CA GLU A 149 -6.29 6.62 8.64
C GLU A 149 -7.08 7.13 9.82
N ARG A 150 -7.50 8.37 9.64
CA ARG A 150 -8.53 8.96 10.46
C ARG A 150 -9.41 9.91 9.67
N THR A 151 -10.61 9.45 9.35
CA THR A 151 -11.58 10.23 8.60
C THR A 151 -12.83 10.53 9.42
N ASN A 152 -13.71 11.41 8.92
CA ASN A 152 -15.02 11.58 9.53
C ASN A 152 -16.13 10.81 8.80
N ASN A 153 -15.87 10.26 7.60
CA ASN A 153 -16.89 9.53 6.85
C ASN A 153 -16.51 8.06 6.62
N ASN A 154 -16.34 7.60 5.37
CA ASN A 154 -16.15 6.19 5.03
C ASN A 154 -14.78 5.93 4.41
N ASP A 155 -14.16 4.83 4.79
CA ASP A 155 -12.85 4.44 4.28
C ASP A 155 -12.91 3.08 3.57
N SER A 156 -12.10 2.91 2.53
CA SER A 156 -11.98 1.65 1.82
C SER A 156 -10.51 1.28 1.59
N TYR A 157 -10.15 0.07 1.95
CA TYR A 157 -8.82 -0.51 1.75
C TYR A 157 -8.94 -1.75 0.88
N SER A 158 -8.02 -1.86 -0.06
CA SER A 158 -7.97 -3.00 -0.95
C SER A 158 -6.54 -3.40 -1.24
N THR A 159 -6.10 -4.51 -0.64
CA THR A 159 -4.80 -5.10 -0.94
C THR A 159 -4.93 -6.31 -1.84
N ARG A 160 -4.11 -6.35 -2.89
CA ARG A 160 -4.05 -7.47 -3.83
C ARG A 160 -2.63 -7.94 -4.05
N ASN A 161 -2.40 -9.21 -3.83
CA ASN A 161 -1.12 -9.88 -4.06
C ASN A 161 -1.32 -11.03 -5.05
N ASP A 162 -0.81 -10.89 -6.26
CA ASP A 162 -0.89 -11.91 -7.31
C ASP A 162 0.52 -12.47 -7.57
N ASN A 163 0.71 -13.79 -7.39
CA ASN A 163 2.01 -14.48 -7.50
C ASN A 163 3.12 -13.88 -6.61
N SER A 164 2.76 -13.37 -5.43
CA SER A 164 3.69 -12.66 -4.56
C SER A 164 4.17 -13.53 -3.39
N TYR A 165 5.34 -13.21 -2.87
CA TYR A 165 6.02 -13.98 -1.83
C TYR A 165 6.40 -13.09 -0.65
N GLY A 166 5.93 -13.43 0.55
CA GLY A 166 6.30 -12.73 1.78
C GLY A 166 5.79 -11.29 1.82
N SER A 167 4.61 -11.02 1.24
CA SER A 167 4.04 -9.67 1.24
C SER A 167 3.16 -9.44 2.47
N SER A 168 3.21 -8.25 3.05
CA SER A 168 2.43 -7.87 4.24
C SER A 168 1.59 -6.62 3.98
N SER A 169 0.36 -6.58 4.50
CA SER A 169 -0.50 -5.38 4.58
C SER A 169 -0.93 -5.18 6.02
N ASN A 170 -0.84 -3.95 6.53
CA ASN A 170 -1.43 -3.60 7.81
C ASN A 170 -2.22 -2.30 7.69
N ASP A 171 -3.55 -2.41 7.75
CA ASP A 171 -4.42 -1.27 7.53
C ASP A 171 -5.16 -0.93 8.82
N ASN A 172 -5.06 0.31 9.29
CA ASN A 172 -5.79 0.78 10.46
C ASN A 172 -6.66 1.99 10.10
N ALA A 173 -7.97 1.91 10.30
CA ALA A 173 -8.84 3.08 10.14
C ALA A 173 -9.58 3.47 11.40
N ARG A 174 -9.91 4.76 11.45
CA ARG A 174 -10.80 5.32 12.44
C ARG A 174 -11.71 6.33 11.79
N SER A 175 -12.93 5.91 11.50
CA SER A 175 -13.94 6.76 10.90
C SER A 175 -15.14 7.03 11.84
N ASN A 176 -16.03 7.95 11.46
CA ASN A 176 -17.33 8.06 12.13
C ASN A 176 -18.44 7.30 11.39
N ASN A 177 -18.22 6.82 10.16
CA ASN A 177 -19.24 6.07 9.42
C ASN A 177 -18.83 4.61 9.22
N ASN A 178 -18.57 4.17 7.98
CA ASN A 178 -18.34 2.77 7.64
C ASN A 178 -16.95 2.56 7.05
N ASP A 179 -16.27 1.49 7.47
CA ASP A 179 -14.99 1.11 6.89
C ASP A 179 -15.09 -0.23 6.15
N SER A 180 -14.36 -0.37 5.05
CA SER A 180 -14.31 -1.60 4.26
C SER A 180 -12.88 -2.00 3.98
N TYR A 181 -12.58 -3.27 4.21
CA TYR A 181 -11.27 -3.86 3.98
C TYR A 181 -11.42 -5.07 3.08
N SER A 182 -10.55 -5.18 2.09
CA SER A 182 -10.49 -6.36 1.25
C SER A 182 -9.08 -6.75 0.92
N THR A 183 -8.70 -7.95 1.33
CA THR A 183 -7.42 -8.53 0.95
C THR A 183 -7.62 -9.74 0.05
N ARG A 184 -6.87 -9.75 -1.06
CA ARG A 184 -6.85 -10.85 -2.00
C ARG A 184 -5.44 -11.33 -2.26
N ASN A 185 -5.21 -12.62 -2.05
CA ASN A 185 -3.97 -13.30 -2.38
C ASN A 185 -4.26 -14.40 -3.41
N ASP A 186 -3.71 -14.29 -4.61
CA ASP A 186 -3.81 -15.31 -5.65
C ASP A 186 -2.41 -15.89 -5.92
N ASN A 187 -2.26 -17.22 -5.90
CA ASN A 187 -1.00 -17.96 -6.13
C ASN A 187 0.20 -17.46 -5.28
N SER A 188 -0.04 -17.07 -4.03
CA SER A 188 0.95 -16.38 -3.20
C SER A 188 1.43 -17.20 -2.01
N TYR A 189 2.61 -16.86 -1.48
CA TYR A 189 3.29 -17.63 -0.43
C TYR A 189 3.72 -16.74 0.73
N GLY A 190 3.30 -17.06 1.95
CA GLY A 190 3.76 -16.40 3.17
C GLY A 190 3.25 -14.98 3.33
N ASN A 191 2.03 -14.68 2.85
CA ASN A 191 1.47 -13.34 2.94
C ASN A 191 0.74 -13.09 4.27
N GLU A 192 0.77 -11.85 4.74
CA GLU A 192 0.10 -11.41 5.95
C GLU A 192 -0.83 -10.21 5.67
N SER A 193 -1.99 -10.18 6.34
CA SER A 193 -2.91 -9.04 6.36
C SER A 193 -3.38 -8.81 7.79
N ASN A 194 -3.30 -7.59 8.28
CA ASN A 194 -3.84 -7.23 9.59
C ASN A 194 -4.65 -5.93 9.50
N ASP A 195 -5.98 -6.04 9.55
CA ASP A 195 -6.85 -4.91 9.31
C ASP A 195 -7.62 -4.54 10.59
N ASN A 196 -7.48 -3.31 11.10
CA ASN A 196 -8.20 -2.84 12.28
C ASN A 196 -9.06 -1.62 12.00
N ALA A 197 -10.36 -1.69 12.32
CA ALA A 197 -11.27 -0.57 12.19
C ALA A 197 -11.87 -0.13 13.53
N ARG A 198 -12.12 1.18 13.61
CA ARG A 198 -12.89 1.79 14.68
C ARG A 198 -13.85 2.80 14.10
N SER A 199 -15.05 2.34 13.77
CA SER A 199 -16.09 3.19 13.23
C SER A 199 -17.24 3.45 14.22
N SER A 200 -18.12 4.39 13.91
CA SER A 200 -19.38 4.52 14.68
C SER A 200 -20.54 3.78 14.03
N ASN A 201 -20.43 3.31 12.78
CA ASN A 201 -21.48 2.56 12.10
C ASN A 201 -21.06 1.09 11.86
N ASN A 202 -20.82 0.69 10.61
CA ASN A 202 -20.62 -0.70 10.20
C ASN A 202 -19.25 -0.89 9.56
N ASP A 203 -18.56 -1.97 9.90
CA ASP A 203 -17.30 -2.34 9.25
C ASP A 203 -17.43 -3.64 8.46
N SER A 204 -16.74 -3.73 7.33
CA SER A 204 -16.77 -4.91 6.46
C SER A 204 -15.36 -5.39 6.13
N TYR A 205 -15.11 -6.68 6.30
CA TYR A 205 -13.85 -7.33 6.00
C TYR A 205 -14.09 -8.46 5.02
N SER A 206 -13.33 -8.48 3.93
CA SER A 206 -13.40 -9.56 2.95
C SER A 206 -12.03 -10.04 2.53
N ASN A 207 -11.69 -11.23 3.00
CA ASN A 207 -10.46 -11.89 2.62
C ASN A 207 -10.68 -13.02 1.61
N ARG A 208 -9.80 -13.09 0.61
CA ARG A 208 -9.76 -14.18 -0.34
C ARG A 208 -8.33 -14.67 -0.54
N ASN A 209 -8.15 -15.98 -0.40
CA ASN A 209 -6.93 -16.67 -0.78
C ASN A 209 -7.28 -17.72 -1.83
N ASP A 210 -6.58 -17.71 -2.97
CA ASP A 210 -6.70 -18.71 -4.03
C ASP A 210 -5.32 -19.30 -4.34
N ASN A 211 -5.14 -20.61 -4.18
CA ASN A 211 -3.88 -21.33 -4.36
C ASN A 211 -2.71 -20.75 -3.53
N THR A 212 -2.95 -20.44 -2.25
CA THR A 212 -1.93 -19.84 -1.38
C THR A 212 -1.31 -20.83 -0.39
N TYR A 213 -0.10 -20.51 0.07
CA TYR A 213 0.59 -21.27 1.11
C TYR A 213 1.08 -20.36 2.23
N GLY A 214 0.66 -20.61 3.47
CA GLY A 214 1.13 -19.88 4.65
C GLY A 214 0.58 -18.46 4.78
N SER A 215 -0.68 -18.22 4.42
CA SER A 215 -1.33 -16.91 4.54
C SER A 215 -1.89 -16.66 5.94
N ASN A 216 -1.59 -15.52 6.57
CA ASN A 216 -2.18 -15.14 7.86
C ASN A 216 -3.04 -13.89 7.70
N MET A 217 -4.25 -13.91 8.28
CA MET A 217 -5.19 -12.79 8.28
C MET A 217 -5.71 -12.56 9.70
N ASN A 218 -5.56 -11.34 10.23
CA ASN A 218 -6.08 -10.98 11.54
C ASN A 218 -6.85 -9.66 11.47
N ASP A 219 -8.18 -9.74 11.45
CA ASP A 219 -9.02 -8.55 11.35
C ASP A 219 -9.68 -8.21 12.68
N SER A 220 -9.77 -6.92 13.01
CA SER A 220 -10.44 -6.46 14.22
C SER A 220 -11.33 -5.25 14.01
N ALA A 221 -12.62 -5.36 14.33
CA ALA A 221 -13.54 -4.23 14.29
C ALA A 221 -14.03 -3.83 15.67
N ARG A 222 -14.26 -2.53 15.82
CA ARG A 222 -15.01 -1.98 16.93
C ARG A 222 -15.95 -0.89 16.42
N SER A 223 -17.21 -1.26 16.26
CA SER A 223 -18.25 -0.37 15.78
C SER A 223 -19.42 -0.23 16.77
N ASN A 224 -20.37 0.67 16.51
CA ASN A 224 -21.63 0.69 17.28
C ASN A 224 -22.75 -0.11 16.60
N ASN A 225 -22.64 -0.41 15.31
CA ASN A 225 -23.71 -1.09 14.56
C ASN A 225 -23.32 -2.52 14.18
N ASN A 226 -23.42 -2.92 12.91
CA ASN A 226 -23.24 -4.30 12.48
C ASN A 226 -21.95 -4.44 11.69
N ASP A 227 -21.13 -5.42 12.03
CA ASP A 227 -19.91 -5.73 11.28
C ASP A 227 -20.08 -7.01 10.45
N SER A 228 -19.34 -7.11 9.35
CA SER A 228 -19.39 -8.26 8.45
C SER A 228 -17.99 -8.76 8.13
N TYR A 229 -17.80 -10.08 8.25
CA TYR A 229 -16.56 -10.78 7.92
C TYR A 229 -16.84 -11.86 6.89
N SER A 230 -16.09 -11.85 5.79
CA SER A 230 -16.25 -12.81 4.72
C SER A 230 -14.89 -13.33 4.24
N ASN A 231 -14.59 -14.56 4.61
CA ASN A 231 -13.37 -15.25 4.25
C ASN A 231 -13.62 -16.35 3.22
N ARG A 232 -12.76 -16.43 2.21
CA ARG A 232 -12.73 -17.52 1.24
C ARG A 232 -11.31 -18.03 1.04
N ASN A 233 -11.12 -19.32 1.19
CA ASN A 233 -9.88 -20.00 0.87
C ASN A 233 -10.17 -21.09 -0.17
N ASP A 234 -9.56 -20.98 -1.35
CA ASP A 234 -9.67 -21.98 -2.41
C ASP A 234 -8.28 -22.59 -2.60
N ASN A 235 -8.12 -23.91 -2.41
CA ASN A 235 -6.82 -24.63 -2.51
C ASN A 235 -5.67 -24.03 -1.68
N THR A 236 -5.92 -23.71 -0.41
CA THR A 236 -4.89 -23.11 0.47
C THR A 236 -4.29 -24.09 1.47
N TYR A 237 -3.03 -23.90 1.84
CA TYR A 237 -2.34 -24.73 2.83
C TYR A 237 -1.63 -23.87 3.87
N GLY A 238 -1.88 -24.15 5.15
CA GLY A 238 -1.23 -23.44 6.26
C GLY A 238 -1.75 -22.00 6.46
N SER A 239 -2.97 -21.71 6.01
CA SER A 239 -3.59 -20.41 6.20
C SER A 239 -4.26 -20.29 7.58
N ASN A 240 -4.07 -19.17 8.27
CA ASN A 240 -4.70 -18.86 9.55
C ASN A 240 -5.56 -17.60 9.44
N MET A 241 -6.72 -17.61 10.10
CA MET A 241 -7.65 -16.49 10.16
C MET A 241 -8.08 -16.26 11.62
N ASN A 242 -7.94 -15.04 12.10
CA ASN A 242 -8.29 -14.66 13.47
C ASN A 242 -8.98 -13.31 13.50
N ASP A 243 -10.28 -13.34 13.23
CA ASP A 243 -11.11 -12.14 13.16
C ASP A 243 -11.85 -11.91 14.48
N SER A 244 -11.98 -10.66 14.88
CA SER A 244 -12.65 -10.27 16.11
C SER A 244 -13.50 -9.01 15.93
N ALA A 245 -14.74 -9.05 16.40
CA ALA A 245 -15.59 -7.87 16.42
C ALA A 245 -16.04 -7.52 17.83
N ARG A 246 -16.23 -6.22 18.06
CA ARG A 246 -16.93 -5.69 19.23
C ARG A 246 -17.91 -4.62 18.79
N SER A 247 -19.15 -5.04 18.52
CA SER A 247 -20.26 -4.14 18.19
C SER A 247 -21.36 -4.13 19.26
N ASN A 248 -22.28 -3.16 19.19
CA ASN A 248 -23.48 -3.15 20.05
C ASN A 248 -24.66 -3.90 19.42
N ASN A 249 -24.57 -4.31 18.14
CA ASN A 249 -25.64 -4.98 17.41
C ASN A 249 -25.17 -6.35 16.88
N ASN A 250 -25.64 -6.77 15.70
CA ASN A 250 -25.43 -8.13 15.19
C ASN A 250 -24.34 -8.15 14.12
N ASP A 251 -23.32 -8.98 14.36
CA ASP A 251 -22.24 -9.19 13.40
C ASP A 251 -22.49 -10.46 12.56
N SER A 252 -22.01 -10.44 11.32
CA SER A 252 -22.11 -11.55 10.38
C SER A 252 -20.73 -12.12 10.09
N TYR A 253 -20.59 -13.45 10.20
CA TYR A 253 -19.35 -14.16 9.88
C TYR A 253 -19.61 -15.22 8.81
N SER A 254 -18.84 -15.17 7.74
CA SER A 254 -18.84 -16.18 6.67
C SER A 254 -17.42 -16.66 6.42
N ASN A 255 -17.21 -17.98 6.46
CA ASN A 255 -15.95 -18.59 6.09
C ASN A 255 -16.23 -19.77 5.14
N ARG A 256 -15.57 -19.77 3.98
CA ARG A 256 -15.64 -20.84 2.98
C ARG A 256 -14.23 -21.35 2.70
N ASN A 257 -14.07 -22.68 2.75
CA ASN A 257 -12.84 -23.35 2.36
C ASN A 257 -13.20 -24.40 1.29
N ASP A 258 -12.75 -24.19 0.05
CA ASP A 258 -12.99 -25.06 -1.10
C ASP A 258 -11.69 -25.79 -1.54
#